data_AF-A0A4Y2S508-F1
#
_entry.id   AF-A0A4Y2S508-F1
#
_cell.length_a   1.000
_cell.length_b   1.000
_cell.length_c   1.000
_cell.angle_alpha   90.00
_cell.angle_beta   90.00
_cell.angle_gamma   90.00
#
_symmetry.space_group_name_H-M   'P 1'
#
loop_
_entity.id
_entity.type
_entity.pdbx_description
1 polymer ?
#
loop_
_entity_poly.entity_id
_entity_poly.type
_entity_poly.pdbx_seq_one_letter_code
_entity_poly.pdbx_strand_id
1 'polypeptide(L)'
;MALHKWQTNSEELQKLWVKEDMVSGDPSQVIEPLGLPFTVLGVSWNKGEDSLYFDVQNLVTFLSGRVNWKRCLLQAIGRIFDPVGFLGSFVLRVKLLIQEIWKLTLDWDDDLPECLSLAWN
;
A
#
# COMPACT_ATOMS: atom_id res chain seq x y z
N MET A 1 -18.61 17.56 -18.34
CA MET A 1 -17.30 17.58 -17.64
C MET A 1 -16.94 16.12 -17.38
N ALA A 2 -15.86 15.61 -17.98
CA ALA A 2 -15.51 14.20 -17.90
C ALA A 2 -14.89 13.85 -16.54
N LEU A 3 -15.41 12.82 -15.87
CA LEU A 3 -15.05 12.41 -14.52
C LEU A 3 -13.94 11.33 -14.54
N HIS A 4 -12.75 11.67 -15.03
CA HIS A 4 -11.64 10.71 -15.23
C HIS A 4 -11.09 10.04 -13.96
N LYS A 5 -11.39 10.57 -12.77
CA LYS A 5 -10.88 10.07 -11.48
C LYS A 5 -11.96 9.46 -10.58
N TRP A 6 -13.20 9.42 -11.04
CA TRP A 6 -14.31 8.90 -10.25
C TRP A 6 -14.54 7.43 -10.56
N GLN A 7 -14.85 6.66 -9.53
CA GLN A 7 -15.15 5.24 -9.62
C GLN A 7 -16.30 4.92 -8.65
N THR A 8 -17.06 3.87 -8.97
CA THR A 8 -18.21 3.43 -8.19
C THR A 8 -18.29 1.91 -8.20
N ASN A 9 -18.73 1.34 -7.09
CA ASN A 9 -19.09 -0.07 -6.94
C ASN A 9 -20.56 -0.36 -7.34
N SER A 10 -21.39 0.66 -7.54
CA SER A 10 -22.78 0.48 -8.00
C SER A 10 -22.85 0.34 -9.51
N GLU A 11 -23.42 -0.79 -9.97
CA GLU A 11 -23.66 -1.03 -11.39
C GLU A 11 -24.66 -0.03 -12.00
N GLU A 12 -25.66 0.41 -11.22
CA GLU A 12 -26.63 1.39 -11.68
C GLU A 12 -25.97 2.72 -12.01
N LEU A 13 -25.06 3.17 -11.14
CA LEU A 13 -24.29 4.40 -11.36
C LEU A 13 -23.33 4.26 -12.55
N GLN A 14 -22.68 3.11 -12.74
CA GLN A 14 -21.85 2.88 -13.93
C GLN A 14 -22.67 3.00 -15.22
N LYS A 15 -23.85 2.38 -15.26
CA LYS A 15 -24.77 2.46 -16.42
C LYS A 15 -25.21 3.91 -16.67
N LEU A 16 -25.51 4.67 -15.62
CA LEU A 16 -25.87 6.10 -15.72
C LEU A 16 -24.71 6.96 -16.25
N TRP A 17 -23.50 6.75 -15.77
CA TRP A 17 -22.33 7.52 -16.19
C TRP A 17 -21.94 7.27 -17.65
N VAL A 18 -22.10 6.04 -18.14
CA VAL A 18 -21.94 5.71 -19.56
C VAL A 18 -23.04 6.37 -20.39
N LYS A 19 -24.29 6.35 -19.92
CA LYS A 19 -25.42 6.96 -20.61
C LYS A 19 -25.29 8.48 -20.75
N GLU A 20 -24.74 9.15 -19.75
CA GLU A 20 -24.57 10.61 -19.73
C GLU A 20 -23.23 11.10 -20.34
N ASP A 21 -22.47 10.21 -21.00
CA ASP A 21 -21.16 10.52 -21.59
C ASP A 21 -20.18 11.17 -20.59
N MET A 22 -20.31 10.82 -19.31
CA MET A 22 -19.49 11.36 -18.21
C MET A 22 -18.14 10.66 -18.08
N VAL A 23 -17.97 9.51 -18.74
CA VAL A 23 -16.73 8.72 -18.75
C VAL A 23 -16.25 8.61 -20.18
N SER A 24 -15.26 9.42 -20.55
CA SER A 24 -14.55 9.31 -21.82
C SER A 24 -13.50 8.20 -21.70
N GLY A 25 -13.91 6.96 -21.92
CA GLY A 25 -13.04 5.79 -21.88
C GLY A 25 -13.89 4.53 -21.84
N ASP A 26 -13.51 3.52 -22.64
CA ASP A 26 -14.15 2.20 -22.63
C ASP A 26 -14.29 1.72 -21.18
N PRO A 27 -15.48 1.28 -20.71
CA PRO A 27 -15.66 0.76 -19.35
C PRO A 27 -14.72 -0.42 -19.06
N SER A 28 -14.23 -1.09 -20.11
CA SER A 28 -13.21 -2.14 -20.07
C SER A 28 -11.78 -1.60 -19.99
N GLN A 29 -11.54 -0.31 -20.31
CA GLN A 29 -10.26 0.40 -20.22
C GLN A 29 -10.00 1.10 -18.88
N VAL A 30 -10.81 0.83 -17.85
CA VAL A 30 -10.25 0.74 -16.49
C VAL A 30 -9.53 -0.61 -16.34
N ILE A 31 -8.69 -0.94 -17.33
CA ILE A 31 -7.58 -1.85 -17.13
C ILE A 31 -6.76 -1.12 -16.07
N GLU A 32 -6.76 -1.67 -14.85
CA GLU A 32 -5.66 -1.49 -13.91
C GLU A 32 -4.38 -1.35 -14.73
N PRO A 33 -3.71 -0.19 -14.80
CA PRO A 33 -2.77 0.08 -15.89
C PRO A 33 -1.64 -0.95 -16.04
N LEU A 34 -1.47 -1.87 -15.08
CA LEU A 34 -0.53 -2.99 -15.08
C LEU A 34 -0.99 -4.20 -14.23
N GLY A 35 -2.28 -4.42 -13.99
CA GLY A 35 -2.71 -5.37 -12.92
C GLY A 35 -2.40 -4.84 -11.51
N LEU A 36 -2.37 -3.50 -11.40
CA LEU A 36 -2.09 -2.78 -10.17
C LEU A 36 -3.42 -2.40 -9.51
N PRO A 37 -3.55 -2.65 -8.19
CA PRO A 37 -4.79 -2.41 -7.48
C PRO A 37 -5.16 -0.93 -7.50
N PHE A 38 -6.44 -0.65 -7.73
CA PHE A 38 -6.94 0.72 -7.72
C PHE A 38 -6.85 1.30 -6.31
N THR A 39 -6.26 2.49 -6.17
CA THR A 39 -6.11 3.15 -4.86
C THR A 39 -7.06 4.32 -4.70
N VAL A 40 -7.70 4.39 -3.53
CA VAL A 40 -8.53 5.50 -3.07
C VAL A 40 -7.90 6.03 -1.80
N LEU A 41 -7.66 7.34 -1.74
CA LEU A 41 -6.97 7.98 -0.60
C LEU A 41 -5.62 7.31 -0.25
N GLY A 42 -4.94 6.71 -1.23
CA GLY A 42 -3.67 5.99 -1.00
C GLY A 42 -3.79 4.59 -0.41
N VAL A 43 -5.00 4.03 -0.29
CA VAL A 43 -5.28 2.66 0.13
C VAL A 43 -5.91 1.88 -1.03
N SER A 44 -5.60 0.59 -1.16
CA SER A 44 -6.19 -0.23 -2.21
C SER A 44 -7.67 -0.47 -1.97
N TRP A 45 -8.48 -0.44 -3.03
CA TRP A 45 -9.92 -0.65 -2.97
C TRP A 45 -10.34 -1.78 -3.92
N ASN A 46 -10.96 -2.82 -3.35
CA ASN A 46 -11.66 -3.85 -4.10
C ASN A 46 -13.09 -3.38 -4.36
N LYS A 47 -13.38 -3.02 -5.61
CA LYS A 47 -14.70 -2.54 -6.02
C LYS A 47 -15.79 -3.60 -5.92
N GLY A 48 -15.44 -4.87 -6.16
CA GLY A 48 -16.41 -5.96 -6.19
C GLY A 48 -16.96 -6.29 -4.80
N GLU A 49 -16.12 -6.18 -3.78
CA GLU A 49 -16.50 -6.45 -2.38
C GLU A 49 -16.75 -5.17 -1.58
N ASP A 50 -16.55 -4.01 -2.19
CA ASP A 50 -16.54 -2.70 -1.53
C ASP A 50 -15.63 -2.65 -0.28
N SER A 51 -14.44 -3.22 -0.40
CA SER A 51 -13.52 -3.38 0.72
C SER A 51 -12.20 -2.64 0.48
N LEU A 52 -11.77 -1.87 1.47
CA LEU A 52 -10.42 -1.32 1.50
C LEU A 52 -9.47 -2.39 2.03
N TYR A 53 -8.30 -2.53 1.42
CA TYR A 53 -7.31 -3.52 1.82
C TYR A 53 -5.89 -2.99 1.69
N PHE A 54 -4.98 -3.70 2.35
CA PHE A 54 -3.55 -3.46 2.29
C PHE A 54 -2.86 -4.73 1.78
N ASP A 55 -1.98 -4.59 0.79
CA ASP A 55 -1.25 -5.71 0.21
C ASP A 55 -0.07 -6.11 1.10
N VAL A 56 -0.38 -6.85 2.16
CA VAL A 56 0.62 -7.40 3.08
C VAL A 56 1.49 -8.44 2.38
N GLN A 57 0.93 -9.18 1.42
CA GLN A 57 1.65 -10.25 0.73
C GLN A 57 2.81 -9.70 -0.09
N ASN A 58 2.62 -8.58 -0.78
CA ASN A 58 3.69 -7.87 -1.48
C ASN A 58 4.83 -7.46 -0.53
N LEU A 59 4.48 -6.94 0.65
CA LEU A 59 5.46 -6.55 1.66
C LEU A 59 6.24 -7.76 2.21
N VAL A 60 5.55 -8.87 2.48
CA VAL A 60 6.19 -10.12 2.94
C VAL A 60 7.11 -10.66 1.85
N THR A 61 6.64 -10.77 0.60
CA THR A 61 7.46 -11.23 -0.53
C THR A 61 8.66 -10.33 -0.76
N PHE A 62 8.52 -9.01 -0.59
CA PHE A 62 9.64 -8.08 -0.65
C PHE A 62 10.69 -8.38 0.42
N LEU A 63 10.29 -8.76 1.64
CA LEU A 63 11.20 -9.08 2.74
C LEU A 63 11.82 -10.48 2.62
N SER A 64 11.07 -11.50 2.20
CA SER A 64 11.50 -12.91 2.20
C SER A 64 12.71 -13.21 1.29
N GLY A 65 13.00 -12.35 0.31
CA GLY A 65 14.10 -12.52 -0.64
C GLY A 65 15.28 -11.56 -0.45
N ARG A 66 15.34 -10.80 0.66
CA ARG A 66 16.32 -9.73 0.86
C ARG A 66 17.27 -10.02 2.02
N VAL A 67 18.46 -9.43 1.93
CA VAL A 67 19.45 -9.43 3.02
C VAL A 67 18.95 -8.51 4.14
N ASN A 68 19.27 -8.86 5.38
CA ASN A 68 18.76 -8.23 6.61
C ASN A 68 19.44 -6.88 6.90
N TRP A 69 19.54 -6.01 5.88
CA TRP A 69 20.19 -4.71 5.95
C TRP A 69 19.24 -3.61 6.40
N LYS A 70 19.78 -2.60 7.09
CA LYS A 70 19.06 -1.38 7.47
C LYS A 70 18.32 -0.75 6.30
N ARG A 71 18.96 -0.64 5.12
CA ARG A 71 18.34 -0.09 3.90
C ARG A 71 17.13 -0.90 3.45
N CYS A 72 17.24 -2.24 3.40
CA CYS A 72 16.15 -3.10 2.96
C CYS A 72 14.92 -2.97 3.88
N LEU A 73 15.14 -2.98 5.20
CA LEU A 73 14.06 -2.84 6.17
C LEU A 73 13.39 -1.46 6.09
N LEU A 74 14.16 -0.37 6.02
CA LEU A 74 13.59 0.97 5.83
C LEU A 74 12.82 1.10 4.52
N GLN A 75 13.28 0.44 3.45
CA GLN A 75 12.56 0.40 2.17
C GLN A 75 11.25 -0.38 2.28
N ALA A 76 11.22 -1.49 3.02
CA ALA A 76 9.99 -2.24 3.29
C ALA A 76 9.00 -1.40 4.09
N ILE A 77 9.48 -0.75 5.15
CA ILE A 77 8.67 0.11 6.01
C ILE A 77 8.09 1.30 5.23
N GLY A 78 8.86 1.92 4.35
CA GLY A 78 8.40 3.03 3.50
C GLY A 78 7.25 2.67 2.55
N ARG A 79 7.00 1.38 2.31
CA ARG A 79 5.83 0.91 1.52
C ARG A 79 4.53 0.91 2.33
N ILE A 80 4.62 0.99 3.65
CA ILE A 80 3.45 1.08 4.54
C ILE A 80 2.98 2.55 4.53
N PHE A 81 2.05 2.85 3.63
CA PHE A 81 1.42 4.17 3.54
C PHE A 81 0.00 4.12 4.09
N ASP A 82 -0.26 4.87 5.16
CA ASP A 82 -1.57 4.94 5.82
C ASP A 82 -1.95 6.40 6.11
N PRO A 83 -2.45 7.12 5.11
CA PRO A 83 -2.77 8.55 5.25
C PRO A 83 -4.04 8.79 6.07
N VAL A 84 -4.94 7.80 6.17
CA VAL A 84 -6.22 7.92 6.88
C VAL A 84 -6.14 7.36 8.31
N GLY A 85 -5.16 6.53 8.62
CA GLY A 85 -4.91 6.01 9.97
C GLY A 85 -5.52 4.63 10.24
N PHE A 86 -5.93 3.87 9.21
CA PHE A 86 -6.52 2.54 9.37
C PHE A 86 -5.57 1.53 10.05
N LEU A 87 -4.26 1.70 9.83
CA LEU A 87 -3.19 0.87 10.39
C LEU A 87 -2.49 1.56 11.56
N GLY A 88 -3.10 2.55 12.22
CA GLY A 88 -2.42 3.40 13.21
C GLY A 88 -1.63 2.66 14.29
N SER A 89 -2.19 1.58 14.86
CA SER A 89 -1.50 0.76 15.87
C SER A 89 -0.30 -0.01 15.32
N PHE A 90 -0.39 -0.47 14.07
CA PHE A 90 0.69 -1.14 13.36
C PHE A 90 1.78 -0.13 12.94
N VAL A 91 1.38 1.00 12.36
CA VAL A 91 2.29 2.10 11.97
C VAL A 91 3.05 2.64 13.19
N LEU A 92 2.42 2.70 14.36
CA LEU A 92 3.10 3.07 15.60
C LEU A 92 4.24 2.10 15.93
N ARG A 93 3.98 0.79 15.92
CA ARG A 93 5.00 -0.25 16.14
C ARG A 93 6.16 -0.11 15.16
N VAL A 94 5.83 0.08 13.88
CA VAL A 94 6.81 0.30 12.82
C VAL A 94 7.65 1.56 13.05
N LYS A 95 7.05 2.67 13.49
CA LYS A 95 7.78 3.90 13.83
C LYS A 95 8.73 3.71 15.02
N LEU A 96 8.31 2.94 16.03
CA LEU A 96 9.17 2.59 17.16
C LEU A 96 10.38 1.75 16.71
N LEU A 97 10.16 0.75 15.85
CA LEU A 97 11.24 -0.03 15.25
C LEU A 97 12.23 0.85 14.46
N ILE A 98 11.72 1.77 13.63
CA ILE A 98 12.56 2.74 12.92
C ILE A 98 13.43 3.52 13.92
N GLN A 99 12.85 4.02 15.00
CA GLN A 99 13.59 4.77 16.02
C GLN A 99 14.70 3.93 16.67
N GLU A 100 14.47 2.64 16.93
CA GLU A 100 15.49 1.75 17.47
C GLU A 100 16.63 1.52 16.49
N ILE A 101 16.32 1.28 15.21
CA ILE A 101 17.32 1.11 14.14
C ILE A 101 18.17 2.37 13.98
N TRP A 102 17.59 3.56 14.13
CA TRP A 102 18.35 4.82 14.05
C TRP A 102 19.25 5.07 15.25
N LYS A 103 18.94 4.49 16.42
CA LYS A 103 19.83 4.56 17.60
C LYS A 103 21.04 3.64 17.45
N LEU A 104 20.90 2.55 16.71
CA LEU A 104 22.03 1.73 16.29
C LEU A 104 22.81 2.52 15.25
N THR A 105 24.05 2.86 15.56
CA THR A 105 24.97 3.59 14.68
C THR A 105 25.44 2.70 13.52
N LEU A 106 24.49 2.24 12.72
CA LEU A 106 24.65 1.37 11.56
C LEU A 106 24.61 2.22 10.28
N ASP A 107 25.48 1.89 9.33
CA ASP A 107 25.41 2.34 7.96
C ASP A 107 24.25 1.68 7.21
N TRP A 108 23.97 2.18 6.01
CA TRP A 108 22.81 1.76 5.23
C TRP A 108 22.80 0.27 4.85
N ASP A 109 23.97 -0.28 4.54
CA ASP A 109 24.14 -1.66 4.07
C ASP A 109 24.68 -2.59 5.18
N ASP A 110 24.65 -2.13 6.43
CA ASP A 110 25.01 -2.95 7.59
C ASP A 110 23.87 -3.92 7.94
N ASP A 111 24.27 -5.11 8.40
CA ASP A 111 23.36 -6.12 8.92
C ASP A 111 22.70 -5.64 10.23
N LEU A 112 21.41 -5.94 10.35
CA LEU A 112 20.66 -5.67 11.56
C LEU A 112 21.04 -6.69 12.65
N PRO A 113 21.33 -6.24 13.88
CA PRO A 113 21.68 -7.15 14.97
C PRO A 113 20.49 -8.03 15.36
N GLU A 114 20.77 -9.29 15.69
CA GLU A 114 19.76 -10.30 16.05
C GLU A 114 18.85 -9.87 17.22
N CYS A 115 19.36 -9.02 18.12
CA CYS A 115 18.56 -8.51 19.25
C CYS A 115 17.31 -7.74 18.80
N LEU A 116 17.35 -7.04 17.65
CA LEU A 116 16.18 -6.40 17.07
C LEU A 116 15.18 -7.44 16.55
N SER A 117 15.65 -8.51 15.92
CA SER A 117 14.76 -9.57 15.44
C SER A 117 14.03 -10.27 16.59
N LEU A 118 14.66 -10.43 17.75
CA LEU A 118 14.03 -11.03 18.92
C LEU A 118 13.00 -10.11 19.58
N ALA A 119 13.25 -8.80 19.60
CA ALA A 119 12.35 -7.81 20.21
C ALA A 119 11.07 -7.58 19.39
N TRP A 120 11.10 -7.86 18.08
CA TRP A 120 10.03 -7.56 17.14
C TRP A 120 9.44 -8.79 16.43
N ASN A 121 9.78 -10.01 16.88
CA ASN A 121 9.06 -11.26 16.57
C ASN A 121 7.75 -11.34 17.38
#